data_AF-A0AAU1AKQ1-F1
#
_entry.id   AF-A0AAU1AKQ1-F1
#
_cell.length_a   1.000
_cell.length_b   1.000
_cell.length_c   1.000
_cell.angle_alpha   90.00
_cell.angle_beta   90.00
_cell.angle_gamma   90.00
#
_symmetry.space_group_name_H-M   'P 1'
#
loop_
_entity.id
_entity.type
_entity.pdbx_description
1 polymer ?
#
loop_
_entity_poly.entity_id
_entity_poly.type
_entity_poly.pdbx_seq_one_letter_code
_entity_poly.pdbx_strand_id
1 'polypeptide(L)'
;MGEQPDLPRLDDAAVEPRLARLDAVLAQLEQTPGRTAELALEAVEVLTEVYGEALARVTDLAAGSPRALDRLTDDELLRHLLLLHRVHPDPLDRRVARAVDDLRPQLHAQGAEIALIGVQDEVARISLSARSCGGGGAALGDLVREQVLTFAPELSAVDVVAPAPAPALIPVTALWQRPDRPEAATTRAAGPLALGGAT
;
A
#
# COMPACT_ATOMS: atom_id res chain seq x y z
N MET A 1 23.26 43.55 15.49
CA MET A 1 22.15 42.81 14.89
C MET A 1 22.62 42.46 13.49
N GLY A 2 23.30 41.33 13.34
CA GLY A 2 23.85 40.94 12.05
C GLY A 2 22.70 40.51 11.15
N GLU A 3 22.54 41.17 10.01
CA GLU A 3 21.69 40.69 8.93
C GLU A 3 22.10 39.24 8.64
N GLN A 4 21.28 38.29 9.05
CA GLN A 4 21.45 36.90 8.64
C GLN A 4 21.32 36.91 7.11
N PRO A 5 22.31 36.39 6.37
CA PRO A 5 22.15 36.24 4.93
C PRO A 5 20.90 35.39 4.73
N ASP A 6 19.94 35.91 3.97
CA ASP A 6 18.78 35.17 3.49
C ASP A 6 19.34 34.00 2.67
N LEU A 7 19.55 32.86 3.33
CA LEU A 7 19.98 31.66 2.65
C LEU A 7 18.82 31.26 1.73
N PRO A 8 19.01 31.24 0.41
CA PRO A 8 17.94 30.92 -0.51
C PRO A 8 17.41 29.53 -0.17
N ARG A 9 16.10 29.46 0.14
CA ARG A 9 15.42 28.19 0.39
C ARG A 9 15.43 27.37 -0.90
N LEU A 10 15.67 26.08 -0.77
CA LEU A 10 15.59 25.14 -1.88
C LEU A 10 14.12 24.84 -2.16
N ASP A 11 13.75 24.84 -3.44
CA ASP A 11 12.49 24.26 -3.89
C ASP A 11 12.67 22.75 -4.16
N ASP A 12 11.57 22.03 -4.35
CA ASP A 12 11.57 20.58 -4.50
C ASP A 12 12.44 20.13 -5.69
N ALA A 13 12.37 20.86 -6.80
CA ALA A 13 13.18 20.62 -8.00
C ALA A 13 14.69 20.77 -7.74
N ALA A 14 15.09 21.63 -6.80
CA ALA A 14 16.47 21.80 -6.40
C ALA A 14 16.94 20.76 -5.35
N VAL A 15 16.02 20.08 -4.65
CA VAL A 15 16.33 19.07 -3.63
C VAL A 15 16.73 17.75 -4.27
N GLU A 16 15.99 17.26 -5.26
CA GLU A 16 16.25 15.99 -5.95
C GLU A 16 17.72 15.82 -6.42
N PRO A 17 18.32 16.76 -7.18
CA PRO A 17 19.71 16.62 -7.61
C PRO A 17 20.73 16.64 -6.47
N ARG A 18 20.37 17.25 -5.33
CA ARG A 18 21.24 17.24 -4.13
C ARG A 18 21.19 15.90 -3.42
N LEU A 19 20.02 15.27 -3.34
CA LEU A 19 19.88 13.91 -2.80
C LEU A 19 20.66 12.92 -3.67
N ALA A 20 20.49 12.96 -4.99
CA ALA A 20 21.26 12.11 -5.91
C ALA A 20 22.79 12.33 -5.76
N ARG A 21 23.22 13.57 -5.53
CA ARG A 21 24.63 13.88 -5.26
C ARG A 21 25.09 13.34 -3.90
N LEU A 22 24.26 13.45 -2.86
CA LEU A 22 24.55 12.91 -1.54
C LEU A 22 24.74 11.39 -1.63
N ASP A 23 23.82 10.68 -2.26
CA ASP A 23 23.89 9.22 -2.45
C ASP A 23 25.17 8.82 -3.18
N ALA A 24 25.52 9.53 -4.26
CA ALA A 24 26.75 9.26 -5.00
C ALA A 24 28.01 9.48 -4.16
N VAL A 25 28.03 10.49 -3.29
CA VAL A 25 29.16 10.76 -2.39
C VAL A 25 29.24 9.72 -1.27
N LEU A 26 28.12 9.34 -0.67
CA LEU A 26 28.07 8.30 0.36
C LEU A 26 28.53 6.96 -0.21
N ALA A 27 28.04 6.56 -1.37
CA ALA A 27 28.47 5.33 -2.05
C ALA A 27 29.98 5.33 -2.37
N GLN A 28 30.55 6.49 -2.70
CA GLN A 28 32.01 6.63 -2.89
C GLN A 28 32.77 6.51 -1.56
N LEU A 29 32.27 7.11 -0.48
CA LEU A 29 32.88 7.02 0.84
C LEU A 29 32.88 5.58 1.37
N GLU A 30 31.78 4.85 1.20
CA GLU A 30 31.67 3.43 1.58
C GLU A 30 32.70 2.53 0.86
N GLN A 31 33.05 2.86 -0.38
CA GLN A 31 34.06 2.14 -1.16
C GLN A 31 35.50 2.60 -0.88
N THR A 32 35.67 3.71 -0.17
CA THR A 32 36.98 4.31 0.10
C THR A 32 37.55 3.77 1.42
N PRO A 33 38.69 3.04 1.40
CA PRO A 33 39.29 2.56 2.62
C PRO A 33 40.03 3.68 3.38
N GLY A 34 40.01 3.61 4.71
CA GLY A 34 40.86 4.41 5.58
C GLY A 34 40.10 5.33 6.53
N ARG A 35 40.82 5.80 7.56
CA ARG A 35 40.24 6.50 8.71
C ARG A 35 39.43 7.74 8.37
N THR A 36 39.81 8.48 7.32
CA THR A 36 39.09 9.68 6.91
C THR A 36 37.69 9.37 6.38
N ALA A 37 37.53 8.29 5.61
CA ALA A 37 36.23 7.87 5.09
C ALA A 37 35.33 7.36 6.23
N GLU A 38 35.88 6.56 7.15
CA GLU A 38 35.18 6.11 8.36
C GLU A 38 34.67 7.29 9.20
N LEU A 39 35.52 8.29 9.46
CA LEU A 39 35.14 9.48 10.22
C LEU A 39 34.09 10.33 9.50
N ALA A 40 34.12 10.38 8.16
CA ALA A 40 33.11 11.10 7.39
C ALA A 40 31.74 10.41 7.47
N LEU A 41 31.70 9.07 7.39
CA LEU A 41 30.47 8.30 7.56
C LEU A 41 29.93 8.40 9.00
N GLU A 42 30.81 8.29 10.01
CA GLU A 42 30.47 8.50 11.43
C GLU A 42 29.89 9.90 11.65
N ALA A 43 30.47 10.94 11.03
CA ALA A 43 29.93 12.29 11.13
C ALA A 43 28.53 12.42 10.50
N VAL A 44 28.26 11.74 9.38
CA VAL A 44 26.93 11.71 8.76
C VAL A 44 25.92 11.00 9.67
N GLU A 45 26.29 9.86 10.26
CA GLU A 45 25.46 9.12 11.21
C GLU A 45 25.09 9.98 12.43
N VAL A 46 26.07 10.64 13.05
CA VAL A 46 25.81 11.54 14.18
C VAL A 46 24.92 12.72 13.77
N LEU A 47 25.10 13.28 12.57
CA LEU A 47 24.25 14.35 12.06
C LEU A 47 22.81 13.88 11.83
N THR A 48 22.61 12.70 11.27
CA THR A 48 21.26 12.16 11.02
C THR A 48 20.56 11.83 12.33
N GLU A 49 21.26 11.34 13.36
CA GLU A 49 20.70 11.16 14.70
C GLU A 49 20.23 12.49 15.31
N VAL A 50 21.08 13.52 15.29
CA VAL A 50 20.76 14.84 15.85
C VAL A 50 19.60 15.50 15.11
N TYR A 51 19.56 15.41 13.78
CA TYR A 51 18.45 15.95 13.00
C TYR A 51 17.16 15.16 13.17
N GLY A 52 17.23 13.83 13.33
CA GLY A 52 16.09 13.01 13.67
C GLY A 52 15.46 13.42 15.00
N GLU A 53 16.27 13.63 16.04
CA GLU A 53 15.82 14.13 17.33
C GLU A 53 15.22 15.54 17.23
N ALA A 54 15.82 16.42 16.42
CA ALA A 54 15.27 17.76 16.19
C ALA A 54 13.88 17.70 15.52
N LEU A 55 13.71 16.82 14.52
CA LEU A 55 12.42 16.59 13.86
C LEU A 55 11.38 16.01 14.82
N ALA A 56 11.76 15.05 15.68
CA ALA A 56 10.90 14.51 16.72
C ALA A 56 10.37 15.61 17.66
N ARG A 57 11.24 16.52 18.09
CA ARG A 57 10.82 17.65 18.93
C ARG A 57 9.88 18.61 18.21
N VAL A 58 10.09 18.82 16.90
CA VAL A 58 9.18 19.64 16.09
C VAL A 58 7.79 19.00 16.03
N THR A 59 7.70 17.68 15.82
CA THR A 59 6.42 16.97 15.81
C THR A 59 5.75 16.97 17.18
N ASP A 60 6.50 16.77 18.27
CA ASP A 60 5.99 16.85 19.64
C ASP A 60 5.41 18.22 19.97
N LEU A 61 6.11 19.30 19.59
CA LEU A 61 5.62 20.67 19.77
C LEU A 61 4.37 20.96 18.92
N ALA A 62 4.25 20.31 17.76
CA ALA A 62 3.08 20.41 16.89
C ALA A 62 1.90 19.53 17.34
N ALA A 63 2.10 18.59 18.26
CA ALA A 63 1.11 17.59 18.65
C ALA A 63 -0.22 18.18 19.14
N GLY A 64 -0.20 19.37 19.75
CA GLY A 64 -1.40 20.09 20.19
C GLY A 64 -2.22 20.72 19.06
N SER A 65 -1.75 20.66 17.80
CA SER A 65 -2.38 21.28 16.64
C SER A 65 -2.47 20.28 15.48
N PRO A 66 -3.61 19.59 15.31
CA PRO A 66 -3.80 18.65 14.20
C PRO A 66 -3.50 19.28 12.84
N ARG A 67 -3.90 20.54 12.62
CA ARG A 67 -3.60 21.28 11.38
C ARG A 67 -2.11 21.49 11.14
N ALA A 68 -1.30 21.60 12.19
CA ALA A 68 0.15 21.74 12.04
C ALA A 68 0.78 20.40 11.66
N LEU A 69 0.36 19.31 12.31
CA LEU A 69 0.77 17.95 11.95
C LEU A 69 0.37 17.62 10.51
N ASP A 70 -0.87 17.91 10.12
CA ASP A 70 -1.34 17.68 8.75
C ASP A 70 -0.41 18.38 7.75
N ARG A 71 -0.10 19.67 7.95
CA ARG A 71 0.85 20.41 7.09
C ARG A 71 2.25 19.81 7.05
N LEU A 72 2.79 19.34 8.17
CA LEU A 72 4.09 18.67 8.21
C LEU A 72 4.06 17.36 7.42
N THR A 73 2.98 16.59 7.55
CA THR A 73 2.81 15.32 6.84
C THR A 73 2.37 15.48 5.39
N ASP A 74 1.79 16.62 5.00
CA ASP A 74 1.35 16.93 3.65
C ASP A 74 2.51 17.42 2.76
N ASP A 75 3.55 17.96 3.37
CA ASP A 75 4.81 18.31 2.71
C ASP A 75 5.59 17.03 2.35
N GLU A 76 5.94 16.87 1.07
CA GLU A 76 6.58 15.66 0.56
C GLU A 76 7.96 15.44 1.19
N LEU A 77 8.80 16.47 1.24
CA LEU A 77 10.15 16.36 1.78
C LEU A 77 10.11 16.03 3.28
N LEU A 78 9.29 16.75 4.05
CA LEU A 78 9.18 16.54 5.49
C LEU A 78 8.63 15.14 5.79
N ARG A 79 7.61 14.68 5.07
CA ARG A 79 7.09 13.32 5.22
C ARG A 79 8.17 12.25 5.03
N HIS A 80 8.99 12.36 3.98
CA HIS A 80 10.08 11.42 3.74
C HIS A 80 11.15 11.48 4.83
N LEU A 81 11.51 12.68 5.31
CA LEU A 81 12.48 12.82 6.41
C LEU A 81 11.95 12.25 7.72
N LEU A 82 10.67 12.49 8.04
CA LEU A 82 10.04 11.93 9.23
C LEU A 82 10.00 10.39 9.19
N LEU A 83 9.77 9.80 8.00
CA LEU A 83 9.85 8.36 7.78
C LEU A 83 11.27 7.83 7.94
N LEU A 84 12.26 8.46 7.29
CA LEU A 84 13.67 8.11 7.37
C LEU A 84 14.15 8.04 8.82
N HIS A 85 13.74 9.02 9.64
CA HIS A 85 14.10 9.10 11.05
C HIS A 85 13.14 8.35 11.99
N ARG A 86 12.13 7.64 11.48
CA ARG A 86 11.12 6.89 12.26
C ARG A 86 10.38 7.73 13.32
N VAL A 87 10.14 9.01 13.02
CA VAL A 87 9.48 9.99 13.90
C VAL A 87 8.15 10.50 13.30
N HIS A 88 7.61 9.78 12.32
CA HIS A 88 6.35 10.14 11.68
C HIS A 88 5.17 10.05 12.68
N PRO A 89 4.32 11.09 12.80
CA PRO A 89 3.26 11.14 13.82
C PRO A 89 2.11 10.16 13.55
N ASP A 90 1.79 9.89 12.29
CA ASP A 90 0.77 8.90 11.95
C ASP A 90 1.27 7.47 12.15
N PRO A 91 0.45 6.55 12.68
CA PRO A 91 0.79 5.12 12.77
C PRO A 91 0.88 4.47 11.39
N LEU A 92 1.59 3.33 11.32
CA LEU A 92 1.82 2.57 10.09
C LEU A 92 0.55 2.37 9.25
N ASP A 93 -0.54 1.88 9.85
CA ASP A 93 -1.79 1.60 9.14
C ASP A 93 -2.35 2.83 8.44
N ARG A 94 -2.28 4.00 9.09
CA ARG A 94 -2.76 5.27 8.54
C ARG A 94 -1.84 5.75 7.40
N ARG A 95 -0.53 5.54 7.52
CA ARG A 95 0.44 5.87 6.47
C ARG A 95 0.21 5.01 5.22
N VAL A 96 0.06 3.70 5.40
CA VAL A 96 -0.23 2.77 4.30
C VAL A 96 -1.57 3.10 3.63
N ALA A 97 -2.60 3.38 4.43
CA ALA A 97 -3.91 3.77 3.89
C ALA A 97 -3.80 5.04 3.03
N ARG A 98 -3.06 6.04 3.51
CA ARG A 98 -2.81 7.28 2.78
C ARG A 98 -2.03 7.05 1.49
N ALA A 99 -0.98 6.25 1.52
CA ALA A 99 -0.21 5.87 0.32
C ALA A 99 -1.10 5.20 -0.74
N VAL A 100 -2.00 4.31 -0.32
CA VAL A 100 -2.98 3.68 -1.21
C VAL A 100 -3.99 4.70 -1.77
N ASP A 101 -4.45 5.65 -0.95
CA ASP A 101 -5.34 6.73 -1.38
C ASP A 101 -4.67 7.66 -2.40
N ASP A 102 -3.38 7.98 -2.23
CA ASP A 102 -2.60 8.82 -3.14
C ASP A 102 -2.35 8.14 -4.50
N LEU A 103 -2.23 6.80 -4.53
CA LEU A 103 -2.09 6.02 -5.76
C LEU A 103 -3.41 5.83 -6.53
N ARG A 104 -4.55 5.90 -5.84
CA ARG A 104 -5.87 5.60 -6.40
C ARG A 104 -6.19 6.40 -7.68
N PRO A 105 -5.95 7.72 -7.77
CA PRO A 105 -6.23 8.49 -9.00
C PRO A 105 -5.41 8.02 -10.21
N GLN A 106 -4.14 7.69 -10.00
CA GLN A 106 -3.23 7.26 -11.07
C GLN A 106 -3.64 5.88 -11.60
N LEU A 107 -3.95 4.96 -10.69
CA LEU A 107 -4.40 3.61 -11.04
C LEU A 107 -5.78 3.61 -11.70
N HIS A 108 -6.70 4.47 -11.25
CA HIS A 108 -8.01 4.62 -11.90
C HIS A 108 -7.89 5.10 -13.35
N ALA A 109 -6.96 6.02 -13.65
CA ALA A 109 -6.70 6.45 -15.02
C ALA A 109 -6.20 5.31 -15.92
N GLN A 110 -5.49 4.33 -15.33
CA GLN A 110 -5.04 3.10 -16.00
C GLN A 110 -6.09 1.97 -15.97
N GLY A 111 -7.27 2.25 -15.40
CA GLY A 111 -8.37 1.29 -15.28
C GLY A 111 -8.12 0.17 -14.28
N ALA A 112 -7.35 0.46 -13.25
CA ALA A 112 -7.20 -0.38 -12.07
C ALA A 112 -7.91 0.22 -10.86
N GLU A 113 -8.25 -0.63 -9.90
CA GLU A 113 -8.79 -0.24 -8.59
C GLU A 113 -7.92 -0.84 -7.49
N ILE A 114 -7.61 -0.03 -6.49
CA ILE A 114 -6.77 -0.39 -5.35
C ILE A 114 -7.53 -0.15 -4.05
N ALA A 115 -7.40 -1.06 -3.10
CA ALA A 115 -7.88 -0.87 -1.74
C ALA A 115 -6.98 -1.59 -0.73
N LEU A 116 -6.77 -0.95 0.43
CA LEU A 116 -6.10 -1.57 1.56
C LEU A 116 -7.07 -2.54 2.25
N ILE A 117 -6.68 -3.80 2.38
CA ILE A 117 -7.44 -4.80 3.14
C ILE A 117 -7.08 -4.69 4.63
N GLY A 118 -5.80 -4.46 4.93
CA GLY A 118 -5.30 -4.25 6.28
C GLY A 118 -3.79 -4.44 6.34
N VAL A 119 -3.22 -4.12 7.50
CA VAL A 119 -1.82 -4.36 7.84
C VAL A 119 -1.78 -5.29 9.05
N GLN A 120 -1.01 -6.37 8.97
CA GLN A 120 -0.85 -7.35 10.06
C GLN A 120 0.61 -7.83 10.05
N ASP A 121 1.24 -7.92 11.23
CA ASP A 121 2.62 -8.43 11.38
C ASP A 121 3.62 -7.78 10.40
N GLU A 122 3.54 -6.45 10.22
CA GLU A 122 4.38 -5.68 9.28
C GLU A 122 4.20 -6.07 7.80
N VAL A 123 3.10 -6.74 7.45
CA VAL A 123 2.70 -7.06 6.09
C VAL A 123 1.44 -6.29 5.72
N ALA A 124 1.53 -5.48 4.65
CA ALA A 124 0.37 -4.78 4.11
C ALA A 124 -0.31 -5.65 3.04
N ARG A 125 -1.59 -5.96 3.23
CA ARG A 125 -2.40 -6.66 2.24
C ARG A 125 -3.26 -5.69 1.45
N ILE A 126 -3.09 -5.68 0.13
CA ILE A 126 -3.71 -4.73 -0.77
C ILE A 126 -4.46 -5.49 -1.86
N SER A 127 -5.74 -5.16 -2.09
CA SER A 127 -6.47 -5.67 -3.24
C SER A 127 -6.21 -4.81 -4.46
N LEU A 128 -5.88 -5.43 -5.59
CA LEU A 128 -5.69 -4.76 -6.86
C LEU A 128 -6.53 -5.46 -7.94
N SER A 129 -7.42 -4.71 -8.59
CA SER A 129 -8.17 -5.15 -9.77
C SER A 129 -7.70 -4.35 -10.98
N ALA A 130 -7.57 -4.97 -12.15
CA ALA A 130 -7.22 -4.29 -13.39
C ALA A 130 -8.14 -4.78 -14.52
N ARG A 131 -8.66 -3.85 -15.34
CA ARG A 131 -9.60 -4.18 -16.41
C ARG A 131 -8.96 -4.84 -17.64
N SER A 132 -7.63 -4.86 -17.77
CA SER A 132 -6.93 -5.51 -18.89
C SER A 132 -6.22 -6.80 -18.45
N CYS A 133 -6.74 -7.94 -18.87
CA CYS A 133 -6.25 -9.28 -18.55
C CYS A 133 -4.99 -9.70 -19.33
N GLY A 134 -4.16 -8.75 -19.79
CA GLY A 134 -3.01 -9.02 -20.65
C GLY A 134 -1.70 -8.70 -19.96
N GLY A 135 -1.13 -9.64 -19.19
CA GLY A 135 0.26 -9.62 -18.70
C GLY A 135 0.72 -8.49 -17.77
N GLY A 136 0.06 -7.32 -17.78
CA GLY A 136 0.47 -6.10 -17.07
C GLY A 136 0.07 -6.06 -15.59
N GLY A 137 -0.73 -7.03 -15.11
CA GLY A 137 -1.15 -7.07 -13.70
C GLY A 137 0.02 -7.27 -12.73
N ALA A 138 1.05 -8.02 -13.13
CA ALA A 138 2.26 -8.22 -12.32
C ALA A 138 3.06 -6.91 -12.20
N ALA A 139 3.34 -6.24 -13.32
CA ALA A 139 4.05 -4.97 -13.33
C ALA A 139 3.32 -3.87 -12.54
N LEU A 140 1.99 -3.84 -12.61
CA LEU A 140 1.17 -2.92 -11.81
C LEU A 140 1.27 -3.24 -10.31
N GLY A 141 1.25 -4.53 -9.95
CA GLY A 141 1.42 -4.98 -8.57
C GLY A 141 2.81 -4.65 -8.01
N ASP A 142 3.86 -4.78 -8.82
CA ASP A 142 5.23 -4.41 -8.43
C ASP A 142 5.36 -2.91 -8.21
N LEU A 143 4.78 -2.08 -9.08
CA LEU A 143 4.74 -0.63 -8.90
C LEU A 143 4.00 -0.23 -7.62
N VAL A 144 2.85 -0.85 -7.34
CA VAL A 144 2.11 -0.60 -6.08
C VAL A 144 2.96 -0.98 -4.88
N ARG A 145 3.66 -2.13 -4.93
CA ARG A 145 4.55 -2.56 -3.86
C ARG A 145 5.68 -1.57 -3.61
N GLU A 146 6.38 -1.16 -4.66
CA GLU A 146 7.48 -0.18 -4.57
C GLU A 146 6.99 1.13 -3.96
N GLN A 147 5.87 1.66 -4.44
CA GLN A 147 5.31 2.90 -3.94
C GLN A 147 4.88 2.81 -2.48
N VAL A 148 4.20 1.73 -2.08
CA VAL A 148 3.80 1.54 -0.68
C VAL A 148 5.02 1.40 0.24
N LEU A 149 6.06 0.71 -0.20
CA LEU A 149 7.31 0.59 0.58
C LEU A 149 8.04 1.93 0.74
N THR A 150 7.91 2.86 -0.20
CA THR A 150 8.41 4.24 -0.02
C THR A 150 7.76 4.94 1.18
N PHE A 151 6.46 4.74 1.39
CA PHE A 151 5.70 5.38 2.47
C PHE A 151 5.67 4.58 3.78
N ALA A 152 6.10 3.32 3.74
CA ALA A 152 6.13 2.42 4.88
C ALA A 152 7.34 1.45 4.78
N PRO A 153 8.58 1.97 4.91
CA PRO A 153 9.81 1.21 4.73
C PRO A 153 10.03 0.13 5.81
N GLU A 154 9.35 0.23 6.94
CA GLU A 154 9.31 -0.79 8.00
C GLU A 154 8.45 -2.01 7.67
N LEU A 155 7.67 -2.02 6.58
CA LEU A 155 6.97 -3.21 6.15
C LEU A 155 7.95 -4.29 5.70
N SER A 156 7.75 -5.52 6.18
CA SER A 156 8.52 -6.69 5.74
C SER A 156 8.07 -7.17 4.36
N ALA A 157 6.80 -6.98 4.01
CA ALA A 157 6.24 -7.33 2.71
C ALA A 157 4.97 -6.53 2.36
N VAL A 158 4.67 -6.47 1.06
CA VAL A 158 3.38 -5.99 0.54
C VAL A 158 2.77 -7.09 -0.35
N ASP A 159 1.66 -7.63 0.14
CA ASP A 159 0.89 -8.68 -0.53
C ASP A 159 -0.19 -8.06 -1.39
N VAL A 160 0.04 -8.04 -2.70
CA VAL A 160 -0.94 -7.61 -3.68
C VAL A 160 -1.77 -8.82 -4.12
N VAL A 161 -3.06 -8.80 -3.79
CA VAL A 161 -4.00 -9.89 -4.09
C VAL A 161 -5.10 -9.43 -5.03
N ALA A 162 -5.65 -10.36 -5.82
CA ALA A 162 -6.88 -10.10 -6.53
C ALA A 162 -8.02 -9.86 -5.52
N PRO A 163 -8.99 -8.96 -5.80
CA PRO A 163 -10.12 -8.77 -4.91
C PRO A 163 -10.87 -10.09 -4.70
N ALA A 164 -11.27 -10.35 -3.45
CA ALA A 164 -12.13 -11.49 -3.16
C ALA A 164 -13.43 -11.36 -3.97
N PRO A 165 -13.97 -12.46 -4.52
CA PRO A 165 -15.26 -12.42 -5.17
C PRO A 165 -16.29 -11.94 -4.14
N ALA A 166 -17.07 -10.91 -4.51
CA ALA A 166 -18.14 -10.43 -3.64
C ALA A 166 -19.01 -11.62 -3.21
N PRO A 167 -19.40 -11.72 -1.91
CA PRO A 167 -20.29 -12.78 -1.48
C PRO A 167 -21.52 -12.75 -2.37
N ALA A 168 -21.83 -13.88 -3.02
CA ALA A 168 -23.01 -14.00 -3.87
C ALA A 168 -24.23 -13.69 -3.00
N LEU A 169 -24.72 -12.46 -3.08
CA LEU A 169 -25.94 -12.06 -2.39
C LEU A 169 -27.06 -12.83 -3.08
N ILE A 170 -27.50 -13.92 -2.44
CA ILE A 170 -28.68 -14.66 -2.89
C ILE A 170 -29.85 -13.69 -2.73
N PRO A 171 -30.47 -13.22 -3.84
CA PRO A 171 -31.60 -12.31 -3.73
C PRO A 171 -32.69 -13.03 -2.95
N VAL A 172 -33.30 -12.35 -1.97
CA VAL A 172 -34.32 -12.95 -1.10
C VAL A 172 -35.44 -13.57 -1.94
N THR A 173 -35.74 -13.04 -3.13
CA THR A 173 -36.70 -13.62 -4.09
C THR A 173 -36.37 -15.05 -4.52
N ALA A 174 -35.09 -15.46 -4.55
CA ALA A 174 -34.69 -16.83 -4.86
C ALA A 174 -35.00 -17.82 -3.72
N LEU A 175 -35.15 -17.34 -2.48
CA LEU A 175 -35.60 -18.18 -1.35
C LEU A 175 -37.12 -18.45 -1.37
N TRP A 176 -37.88 -17.70 -2.19
CA TRP A 176 -39.34 -17.84 -2.28
C TRP A 176 -39.75 -18.76 -3.43
N GLN A 177 -38.79 -19.20 -4.24
CA GLN A 177 -38.99 -20.27 -5.20
C GLN A 177 -38.97 -21.60 -4.45
N ARG A 178 -40.16 -22.10 -4.14
CA ARG A 178 -40.40 -23.42 -3.59
C ARG A 178 -39.68 -24.45 -4.47
N PRO A 179 -38.85 -25.35 -3.94
CA PRO A 179 -38.23 -26.38 -4.77
C PRO A 179 -39.33 -27.21 -5.42
N ASP A 180 -39.35 -27.23 -6.76
CA ASP A 180 -40.23 -28.07 -7.53
C ASP A 180 -39.98 -29.52 -7.11
N ARG A 181 -41.02 -30.14 -6.57
CA ARG A 181 -41.01 -31.54 -6.17
C ARG A 181 -40.83 -32.36 -7.45
N PRO A 182 -39.84 -33.26 -7.56
CA PRO A 182 -39.72 -34.10 -8.74
C PRO A 182 -40.99 -34.92 -8.89
N GLU A 183 -41.61 -34.79 -10.06
CA GLU A 183 -42.85 -35.48 -10.44
C GLU A 183 -42.62 -36.99 -10.36
N ALA A 184 -43.35 -37.63 -9.45
CA ALA A 184 -43.32 -39.07 -9.26
C ALA A 184 -43.83 -39.76 -10.52
N ALA A 185 -42.95 -40.51 -11.18
CA ALA A 185 -43.26 -41.42 -12.26
C ALA A 185 -44.44 -42.34 -11.85
N THR A 186 -45.59 -42.16 -12.48
CA THR A 186 -46.75 -43.03 -12.29
C THR A 186 -46.51 -44.35 -13.02
N THR A 187 -46.22 -45.38 -12.26
CA THR A 187 -46.32 -46.78 -12.68
C THR A 187 -47.77 -47.11 -13.03
N ARG A 188 -48.03 -47.46 -14.30
CA ARG A 188 -49.32 -48.03 -14.71
C ARG A 188 -49.15 -49.53 -14.87
N ALA A 189 -49.62 -50.28 -13.88
CA ALA A 189 -49.84 -51.72 -13.97
C ALA A 189 -51.33 -52.00 -13.80
N ALA A 190 -51.95 -52.59 -14.82
CA ALA A 190 -53.21 -53.32 -14.71
C ALA A 190 -53.38 -54.20 -15.96
N GLY A 191 -52.95 -55.47 -15.87
CA GLY A 191 -53.65 -56.55 -16.58
C GLY A 191 -54.98 -56.85 -15.87
N PRO A 192 -55.92 -57.59 -16.49
CA PRO A 192 -55.76 -59.05 -16.44
C PRO A 192 -56.32 -59.88 -17.64
N LEU A 193 -55.73 -61.08 -17.78
CA LEU A 193 -56.25 -62.44 -18.03
C LEU A 193 -57.40 -62.73 -19.03
N ALA A 194 -57.12 -63.59 -20.02
CA ALA A 194 -57.82 -64.86 -20.36
C ALA A 194 -57.20 -65.45 -21.66
N LEU A 195 -56.49 -66.60 -21.66
CA LEU A 195 -56.92 -68.02 -21.72
C LEU A 195 -57.08 -68.61 -23.14
N GLY A 196 -56.37 -69.74 -23.37
CA GLY A 196 -56.47 -70.68 -24.51
C GLY A 196 -55.21 -70.64 -25.42
N GLY A 197 -54.29 -71.60 -25.47
CA GLY A 197 -54.43 -73.08 -25.52
C GLY A 197 -54.88 -73.48 -26.93
N ALA A 198 -54.28 -74.39 -27.71
CA ALA A 198 -53.20 -75.35 -27.53
C ALA A 198 -52.77 -75.85 -28.94
N THR A 199 -51.60 -76.51 -28.99
CA THR A 199 -51.10 -77.51 -29.97
C THR A 199 -51.05 -77.16 -31.46
#